data_AF-A0A0F9UBS1-F1
#
_entry.id   AF-A0A0F9UBS1-F1
#
_cell.length_a   1.000
_cell.length_b   1.000
_cell.length_c   1.000
_cell.angle_alpha   90.00
_cell.angle_beta   90.00
_cell.angle_gamma   90.00
#
_symmetry.space_group_name_H-M   'P 1'
#
loop_
_entity.id
_entity.type
_entity.pdbx_description
1 polymer ?
#
loop_
_entity_poly.entity_id
_entity_poly.type
_entity_poly.pdbx_seq_one_letter_code
_entity_poly.pdbx_strand_id
1 'polypeptide(L)'
;EGKQPKQLLRFAGMPRQIMPKGLPFELKSYLELVELTGRIIREDKRGNIDNMNLPLLERLNISPDNWLKLTTQFTRVFHGAVGRPTSHASYCENLKRKRRANISNCEKLLA
;
A
#
# COMPACT_ATOMS: atom_id res chain seq x y z
N GLU A 1 -27.21 -5.99 2.92
CA GLU A 1 -25.85 -6.28 2.41
C GLU A 1 -25.34 -5.13 1.55
N GLY A 2 -24.06 -4.76 1.68
CA GLY A 2 -23.44 -3.74 0.83
C GLY A 2 -23.06 -4.30 -0.54
N LYS A 3 -23.49 -3.67 -1.63
CA LYS A 3 -23.11 -4.07 -3.01
C LYS A 3 -21.76 -3.47 -3.38
N GLN A 4 -20.90 -4.24 -4.05
CA GLN A 4 -19.62 -3.74 -4.60
C GLN A 4 -19.88 -2.57 -5.58
N PRO A 5 -19.29 -1.39 -5.35
CA PRO A 5 -19.41 -0.27 -6.28
C PRO A 5 -18.82 -0.60 -7.65
N LYS A 6 -19.51 -0.20 -8.74
CA LYS A 6 -19.04 -0.47 -10.12
C LYS A 6 -17.71 0.22 -10.45
N GLN A 7 -17.43 1.36 -9.81
CA GLN A 7 -16.18 2.11 -10.00
C GLN A 7 -14.95 1.53 -9.29
N LEU A 8 -15.14 0.58 -8.36
CA LEU A 8 -14.05 0.01 -7.58
C LEU A 8 -13.84 -1.46 -7.94
N LEU A 9 -12.56 -1.85 -8.07
CA LEU A 9 -12.21 -3.26 -8.17
C LEU A 9 -12.63 -4.02 -6.91
N ARG A 10 -13.16 -5.22 -7.10
CA ARG A 10 -13.45 -6.15 -6.00
C ARG A 10 -12.17 -6.76 -5.46
N PHE A 11 -12.22 -7.22 -4.22
CA PHE A 11 -11.20 -8.12 -3.65
C PHE A 11 -11.32 -9.49 -4.32
N ALA A 12 -10.32 -9.87 -5.10
CA ALA A 12 -10.27 -11.15 -5.81
C ALA A 12 -9.73 -12.30 -4.95
N GLY A 13 -9.19 -11.99 -3.76
CA GLY A 13 -8.62 -12.95 -2.84
C GLY A 13 -7.16 -13.28 -3.15
N MET A 14 -6.69 -14.43 -2.65
CA MET A 14 -5.31 -14.88 -2.86
C MET A 14 -4.99 -15.15 -4.34
N PRO A 15 -3.77 -14.86 -4.81
CA PRO A 15 -3.32 -15.20 -6.16
C PRO A 15 -3.47 -16.69 -6.47
N ARG A 16 -4.02 -16.99 -7.65
CA ARG A 16 -4.25 -18.35 -8.17
C ARG A 16 -3.98 -18.35 -9.69
N GLN A 17 -3.80 -19.52 -10.30
CA GLN A 17 -3.48 -19.65 -11.73
C GLN A 17 -4.49 -18.92 -12.63
N ILE A 18 -5.78 -19.01 -12.32
CA ILE A 18 -6.84 -18.25 -12.98
C ILE A 18 -7.33 -17.19 -12.00
N MET A 19 -6.86 -15.95 -12.16
CA MET A 19 -7.23 -14.83 -11.28
C MET A 19 -8.46 -14.10 -11.85
N PRO A 20 -9.56 -13.98 -11.09
CA PRO A 20 -10.67 -13.13 -11.51
C PRO A 20 -10.25 -11.66 -11.46
N LYS A 21 -10.86 -10.82 -12.30
CA LYS A 21 -10.56 -9.38 -12.34
C LYS A 21 -10.83 -8.74 -10.97
N GLY A 22 -9.79 -8.26 -10.32
CA GLY A 22 -9.87 -7.61 -9.01
C GLY A 22 -8.51 -7.42 -8.34
N LEU A 23 -8.55 -7.00 -7.09
CA LEU A 23 -7.39 -6.79 -6.24
C LEU A 23 -6.88 -8.14 -5.71
N PRO A 24 -5.58 -8.45 -5.81
CA PRO A 24 -5.01 -9.76 -5.45
C PRO A 24 -4.81 -9.97 -3.94
N PHE A 25 -5.83 -9.60 -3.17
CA PHE A 25 -5.89 -9.77 -1.72
C PHE A 25 -7.32 -9.97 -1.25
N GLU A 26 -7.45 -10.59 -0.08
CA GLU A 26 -8.74 -10.82 0.58
C GLU A 26 -9.19 -9.56 1.31
N LEU A 27 -10.51 -9.33 1.36
CA LEU A 27 -11.08 -8.22 2.12
C LEU A 27 -10.70 -8.31 3.60
N LYS A 28 -10.71 -9.53 4.16
CA LYS A 28 -10.33 -9.77 5.56
C LYS A 28 -8.91 -9.29 5.85
N SER A 29 -7.94 -9.68 5.03
CA SER A 29 -6.54 -9.24 5.20
C SER A 29 -6.38 -7.72 5.09
N TYR A 30 -7.17 -7.06 4.25
CA TYR A 30 -7.16 -5.59 4.17
C TYR A 30 -7.73 -4.94 5.42
N LEU A 31 -8.84 -5.45 5.95
CA LEU A 31 -9.45 -4.93 7.18
C LEU A 31 -8.53 -5.15 8.40
N GLU A 32 -7.91 -6.32 8.50
CA GLU A 32 -6.90 -6.61 9.54
C GLU A 32 -5.72 -5.64 9.46
N LEU A 33 -5.22 -5.36 8.25
CA LEU A 33 -4.16 -4.37 8.03
C LEU A 33 -4.59 -2.98 8.53
N VAL A 34 -5.80 -2.53 8.17
CA VAL A 34 -6.32 -1.21 8.59
C VAL A 34 -6.47 -1.15 10.11
N GLU A 35 -7.03 -2.18 10.73
CA GLU A 35 -7.23 -2.25 12.18
C GLU A 35 -5.88 -2.19 12.92
N LEU A 36 -4.93 -3.04 12.53
CA LEU A 36 -3.62 -3.11 13.18
C LEU A 36 -2.82 -1.82 12.96
N THR A 37 -2.87 -1.23 11.76
CA THR A 37 -2.28 0.09 11.50
C THR A 37 -2.83 1.14 12.48
N GLY A 38 -4.14 1.17 12.69
CA GLY A 38 -4.78 2.12 13.60
C GLY A 38 -4.40 1.93 15.06
N ARG A 39 -4.15 0.69 15.49
CA ARG A 39 -3.69 0.37 16.85
C ARG A 39 -2.26 0.84 17.09
N ILE A 40 -1.37 0.68 16.10
CA ILE A 40 0.03 1.11 16.18
C ILE A 40 0.16 2.64 16.24
N ILE A 41 -0.63 3.36 15.44
CA ILE A 41 -0.55 4.84 15.39
C ILE A 41 -0.97 5.49 16.73
N ARG A 42 -1.80 4.80 17.53
CA ARG A 42 -2.40 5.36 18.76
C ARG A 42 -1.78 4.75 20.01
N GLU A 43 -0.50 5.05 20.20
CA GLU A 43 0.27 4.65 21.38
C GLU A 43 -0.38 5.08 22.71
N ASP A 44 -1.16 6.18 22.68
CA ASP A 44 -1.88 6.75 23.82
C ASP A 44 -3.16 5.99 24.23
N LYS A 45 -3.52 4.91 23.53
CA LYS A 45 -4.79 4.20 23.73
C LYS A 45 -4.66 2.76 24.18
N ARG A 46 -5.67 2.32 24.94
CA ARG A 46 -5.86 0.89 25.25
C ARG A 46 -5.97 0.10 23.95
N GLY A 47 -5.12 -0.93 23.84
CA GLY A 47 -5.02 -1.75 22.64
C GLY A 47 -3.96 -1.30 21.64
N ASN A 48 -3.06 -0.38 22.02
CA ASN A 48 -1.78 -0.17 21.35
C ASN A 48 -1.01 -1.49 21.24
N ILE A 49 -0.27 -1.65 20.14
CA ILE A 49 0.57 -2.81 19.86
C ILE A 49 1.90 -2.28 19.34
N ASP A 50 3.00 -2.72 19.95
CA ASP A 50 4.34 -2.22 19.62
C ASP A 50 4.96 -2.86 18.37
N ASN A 51 4.34 -3.91 17.81
CA ASN A 51 4.87 -4.61 16.63
C ASN A 51 3.77 -5.00 15.62
N MET A 52 4.06 -4.76 14.34
CA MET A 52 3.17 -5.06 13.23
C MET A 52 3.60 -6.35 12.54
N ASN A 53 3.14 -7.50 13.04
CA ASN A 53 3.31 -8.75 12.30
C ASN A 53 2.09 -8.99 11.41
N LEU A 54 2.22 -8.62 10.14
CA LEU A 54 1.15 -8.72 9.15
C LEU A 54 1.62 -9.51 7.92
N PRO A 55 1.03 -10.69 7.65
CA PRO A 55 1.34 -11.47 6.46
C PRO A 55 1.15 -10.70 5.15
N LEU A 56 0.25 -9.70 5.15
CA LEU A 56 0.03 -8.85 3.98
C LEU A 56 1.23 -7.94 3.68
N LEU A 57 1.93 -7.43 4.70
CA LEU A 57 3.11 -6.59 4.50
C LEU A 57 4.30 -7.40 3.99
N GLU A 58 4.48 -8.61 4.51
CA GLU A 58 5.49 -9.56 3.99
C GLU A 58 5.26 -9.86 2.50
N ARG A 59 4.01 -10.11 2.11
CA ARG A 59 3.64 -10.33 0.70
C ARG A 59 3.87 -9.11 -0.19
N LEU A 60 3.68 -7.92 0.36
CA LEU A 60 3.94 -6.66 -0.36
C LEU A 60 5.42 -6.29 -0.36
N ASN A 61 6.24 -6.99 0.43
CA ASN A 61 7.64 -6.68 0.66
C ASN A 61 7.81 -5.23 1.12
N ILE A 62 7.07 -4.84 2.15
CA ILE A 62 7.15 -3.53 2.79
C ILE A 62 7.41 -3.76 4.28
N SER A 63 8.48 -3.18 4.82
CA SER A 63 8.77 -3.29 6.25
C SER A 63 7.70 -2.57 7.10
N PRO A 64 7.43 -3.02 8.34
CA PRO A 64 6.57 -2.32 9.28
C PRO A 64 6.90 -0.82 9.45
N ASP A 65 8.18 -0.47 9.57
CA ASP A 65 8.63 0.92 9.72
C ASP A 65 8.31 1.77 8.49
N ASN A 66 8.58 1.21 7.30
CA ASN A 66 8.22 1.86 6.03
C ASN A 66 6.71 2.03 5.93
N TRP A 67 5.94 1.00 6.30
CA TRP A 67 4.48 1.05 6.30
C TRP A 67 3.93 2.13 7.24
N LEU A 68 4.45 2.23 8.46
CA LEU A 68 4.03 3.24 9.42
C LEU A 68 4.33 4.66 8.89
N LYS A 69 5.50 4.86 8.29
CA LYS A 69 5.86 6.13 7.65
C LYS A 69 4.94 6.45 6.47
N LEU A 70 4.63 5.45 5.64
CA LEU A 70 3.72 5.61 4.51
C LEU A 70 2.31 5.99 4.97
N THR A 71 1.79 5.34 6.01
CA THR A 71 0.41 5.57 6.47
C THR A 71 0.23 6.86 7.27
N THR A 72 1.28 7.38 7.90
CA THR A 72 1.22 8.61 8.70
C THR A 72 1.72 9.85 7.96
N GLN A 73 2.65 9.70 7.01
CA GLN A 73 3.37 10.81 6.38
C GLN A 73 3.32 10.78 4.85
N PHE A 74 2.37 10.04 4.25
CA PHE A 74 2.29 9.84 2.79
C PHE A 74 2.49 11.13 1.99
N THR A 75 1.69 12.16 2.29
CA THR A 75 1.69 13.44 1.57
C THR A 75 2.86 14.35 1.91
N ARG A 76 3.59 14.06 3.00
CA ARG A 76 4.85 14.75 3.34
C ARG A 76 6.03 14.17 2.59
N VAL A 77 6.01 12.86 2.34
CA VAL A 77 7.10 12.16 1.66
C VAL A 77 6.94 12.20 0.13
N PHE A 78 5.70 12.18 -0.35
CA PHE A 78 5.39 12.16 -1.77
C PHE A 78 4.62 13.41 -2.22
N HIS A 79 5.12 14.03 -3.29
CA HIS A 79 4.56 15.26 -3.87
C HIS A 79 4.08 15.06 -5.32
N GLY A 80 3.82 13.81 -5.73
CA GLY A 80 3.53 13.46 -7.12
C GLY A 80 3.35 11.97 -7.31
N ALA A 81 3.64 11.45 -8.51
CA ALA A 81 3.49 10.04 -8.81
C ALA A 81 4.32 9.15 -7.87
N VAL A 82 3.74 8.00 -7.50
CA VAL A 82 4.29 7.00 -6.58
C VAL A 82 4.06 5.62 -7.19
N GLY A 83 5.07 4.74 -7.13
CA GLY A 83 4.94 3.39 -7.66
C GLY A 83 6.30 2.74 -7.89
N ARG A 84 6.28 1.56 -8.53
CA ARG A 84 7.51 0.84 -8.88
C ARG A 84 8.40 1.69 -9.80
N PRO A 85 9.73 1.66 -9.66
CA PRO A 85 10.64 2.45 -10.50
C PRO A 85 10.42 2.28 -12.00
N THR A 86 10.12 1.06 -12.45
CA THR A 86 9.81 0.72 -13.86
C THR A 86 8.54 1.41 -14.35
N SER A 87 7.46 1.36 -13.57
CA SER A 87 6.21 2.06 -13.85
C SER A 87 6.38 3.58 -13.81
N HIS A 88 7.23 4.08 -12.90
CA HIS A 88 7.54 5.50 -12.76
C HIS A 88 8.30 6.07 -13.96
N ALA A 89 9.28 5.31 -14.47
CA ALA A 89 9.99 5.65 -15.70
C ALA A 89 9.03 5.75 -16.90
N SER A 90 8.18 4.74 -17.08
CA SER A 90 7.17 4.71 -18.14
C SER A 90 6.19 5.89 -18.02
N TYR A 91 5.75 6.21 -16.81
CA TYR A 91 4.88 7.35 -16.54
C TYR A 91 5.54 8.70 -16.89
N CYS A 92 6.81 8.89 -16.53
CA CYS A 92 7.54 10.12 -16.84
C CYS A 92 7.75 10.29 -18.35
N GLU A 93 8.05 9.21 -19.07
CA GLU A 93 8.20 9.20 -20.52
C GLU A 93 6.89 9.57 -21.22
N ASN A 94 5.79 8.93 -20.84
CA ASN A 94 4.46 9.21 -21.39
C ASN A 94 4.02 10.67 -21.18
N LEU A 95 4.43 11.29 -20.08
CA LEU A 95 4.15 12.70 -19.78
C LEU A 95 5.23 13.67 -20.24
N LYS A 96 6.24 13.19 -20.99
CA LYS A 96 7.38 13.99 -21.48
C LYS A 96 8.11 14.76 -20.36
N ARG A 97 8.14 14.20 -19.16
CA ARG A 97 8.82 14.79 -17.99
C ARG A 97 10.26 14.32 -17.93
N LYS A 98 11.20 15.27 -17.93
CA LYS A 98 12.64 14.99 -17.80
C LYS A 98 13.04 14.52 -16.39
N ARG A 99 12.39 15.03 -15.34
CA ARG A 99 12.69 14.70 -13.94
C ARG A 99 11.76 13.59 -13.41
N ARG A 100 12.36 12.53 -12.84
CA ARG A 100 11.67 11.45 -12.12
C ARG A 100 11.57 11.81 -10.63
N ALA A 101 10.64 12.70 -10.30
CA ALA A 101 10.41 13.08 -8.90
C ALA A 101 9.96 11.87 -8.07
N ASN A 102 10.32 11.84 -6.78
CA ASN A 102 9.96 10.78 -5.83
C ASN A 102 10.52 9.37 -6.08
N ILE A 103 11.30 9.13 -7.15
CA ILE A 103 11.81 7.77 -7.45
C ILE A 103 12.64 7.18 -6.30
N SER A 104 13.54 7.98 -5.71
CA SER A 104 14.35 7.55 -4.56
C SER A 104 13.50 7.25 -3.32
N ASN A 105 12.41 8.00 -3.09
CA ASN A 105 11.50 7.69 -1.98
C ASN A 105 10.68 6.43 -2.25
N CYS A 106 10.30 6.18 -3.51
CA CYS A 106 9.61 4.95 -3.90
C CYS A 106 10.52 3.73 -3.69
N GLU A 107 11.78 3.81 -4.11
CA GLU A 107 12.77 2.73 -3.92
C GLU A 107 13.03 2.43 -2.45
N LYS A 108 13.04 3.45 -1.59
CA LYS A 108 13.32 3.28 -0.16
C LYS A 108 12.14 2.78 0.66
N LEU A 109 10.90 3.13 0.27
CA LEU A 109 9.72 2.92 1.11
C LEU A 109 8.77 1.84 0.60
N LEU A 110 8.83 1.48 -0.68
CA LEU A 110 7.94 0.49 -1.30
C LEU A 110 8.64 -0.85 -1.60
N ALA A 111 9.85 -1.05 -1.06
CA ALA A 111 10.71 -2.20 -1.27
C ALA A 111 11.26 -2.74 0.05
#